data_AF-A0A7W0LN03-F1
#
_entry.id   AF-A0A7W0LN03-F1
#
_cell.length_a   1.000
_cell.length_b   1.000
_cell.length_c   1.000
_cell.angle_alpha   90.00
_cell.angle_beta   90.00
_cell.angle_gamma   90.00
#
_symmetry.space_group_name_H-M   'P 1'
#
loop_
_entity.id
_entity.type
_entity.pdbx_description
1 polymer ?
#
loop_
_entity_poly.entity_id
_entity_poly.type
_entity_poly.pdbx_seq_one_letter_code
_entity_poly.pdbx_strand_id
1 'polypeptide(L)'
;MRERTPPGVRLVRADNPSPLTLAGTNTWLAAGWAIDPGPDDPEHLGGVLAAGPVEGVVLTHSHADHAEGAEPLARLAGGVQVLRPAADGPAGPFEAIATPGHSADHVCLLLGNVCFSGDTVLGTGSVFISPGEGSLGAYLDSLRRLRELDLDAICPGHGPVVWDPRVKLDEYIAHRLEREERLLAALAEGLRDPDGLLAHAWSETPPDLRFPAMLTMQAHLAKLAEEGRVPEDLDLGALGVPEQHGAGSGGSGA
;
A
#
# COMPACT_ATOMS: atom_id res chain seq x y z
N MET A 1 25.88 3.07 -7.80
CA MET A 1 25.57 1.89 -8.64
C MET A 1 24.11 2.01 -9.02
N ARG A 2 23.73 1.90 -10.30
CA ARG A 2 22.31 1.97 -10.69
C ARG A 2 21.59 0.73 -10.15
N GLU A 3 20.40 0.92 -9.60
CA GLU A 3 19.57 -0.17 -9.12
C GLU A 3 19.19 -1.11 -10.29
N ARG A 4 19.22 -2.42 -10.05
CA ARG A 4 18.84 -3.41 -11.06
C ARG A 4 17.32 -3.45 -11.18
N THR A 5 16.80 -3.33 -12.40
CA THR A 5 15.37 -3.37 -12.71
C THR A 5 15.02 -4.50 -13.69
N PRO A 6 13.76 -4.94 -13.78
CA PRO A 6 13.32 -5.88 -14.81
C PRO A 6 13.60 -5.36 -16.24
N PRO A 7 13.75 -6.25 -17.24
CA PRO A 7 13.94 -5.84 -18.63
C PRO A 7 12.83 -4.88 -19.10
N GLY A 8 13.21 -3.78 -19.75
CA GLY A 8 12.24 -2.79 -20.24
C GLY A 8 11.64 -1.88 -19.16
N VAL A 9 12.03 -2.04 -17.89
CA VAL A 9 11.61 -1.20 -16.77
C VAL A 9 12.75 -0.27 -16.35
N ARG A 10 12.45 1.00 -16.10
CA ARG A 10 13.40 1.96 -15.51
C ARG A 10 12.81 2.55 -14.23
N LEU A 11 13.70 2.93 -13.32
CA LEU A 11 13.37 3.58 -12.07
C LEU A 11 13.89 5.02 -12.07
N VAL A 12 13.05 5.96 -11.68
CA VAL A 12 13.43 7.31 -11.25
C VAL A 12 12.85 7.50 -9.86
N ARG A 13 13.71 7.73 -8.87
CA ARG A 13 13.28 7.89 -7.47
C ARG A 13 13.26 9.36 -7.11
N ALA A 14 12.14 9.83 -6.57
CA ALA A 14 12.00 11.21 -6.08
C ALA A 14 12.89 11.45 -4.86
N ASP A 15 13.40 12.68 -4.70
CA ASP A 15 14.19 13.08 -3.52
C ASP A 15 13.29 13.53 -2.36
N ASN A 16 12.39 12.64 -1.94
CA ASN A 16 11.42 12.88 -0.86
C ASN A 16 11.53 11.84 0.27
N PRO A 17 12.73 11.60 0.86
CA PRO A 17 12.89 10.57 1.88
C PRO A 17 12.15 10.90 3.17
N SER A 18 11.53 9.89 3.78
CA SER A 18 10.82 10.00 5.07
C SER A 18 10.66 8.62 5.70
N PRO A 19 10.17 8.53 6.95
CA PRO A 19 9.80 7.25 7.54
C PRO A 19 8.77 6.44 6.74
N LEU A 20 7.94 7.09 5.92
CA LEU A 20 6.89 6.45 5.11
C LEU A 20 7.38 6.15 3.69
N THR A 21 8.08 7.10 3.07
CA THR A 21 8.57 7.00 1.68
C THR A 21 9.94 6.34 1.56
N LEU A 22 10.57 5.95 2.68
CA LEU A 22 11.91 5.38 2.76
C LEU A 22 12.97 6.31 2.14
N ALA A 23 13.64 5.84 1.08
CA ALA A 23 14.61 6.63 0.32
C ALA A 23 13.94 7.58 -0.70
N GLY A 24 12.61 7.53 -0.84
CA GLY A 24 11.80 8.30 -1.77
C GLY A 24 10.81 7.44 -2.56
N THR A 25 9.84 8.08 -3.19
CA THR A 25 8.85 7.44 -4.06
C THR A 25 9.48 6.97 -5.37
N ASN A 26 9.21 5.72 -5.75
CA ASN A 26 9.67 5.13 -6.99
C ASN A 26 8.69 5.43 -8.12
N THR A 27 9.09 6.28 -9.07
CA THR A 27 8.42 6.39 -10.36
C THR A 27 9.00 5.37 -11.31
N TRP A 28 8.14 4.48 -11.82
CA TRP A 28 8.54 3.46 -12.78
C TRP A 28 8.21 3.89 -14.21
N LEU A 29 9.12 3.64 -15.14
CA LEU A 29 8.89 3.78 -16.57
C LEU A 29 8.86 2.41 -17.22
N ALA A 30 7.74 2.05 -17.83
CA ALA A 30 7.56 0.78 -18.53
C ALA A 30 6.57 0.93 -19.69
N ALA A 31 6.85 0.27 -20.82
CA ALA A 31 5.98 0.29 -22.01
C ALA A 31 5.57 1.70 -22.50
N GLY A 32 6.41 2.72 -22.29
CA GLY A 32 6.12 4.11 -22.64
C GLY A 32 5.28 4.86 -21.60
N TRP A 33 5.00 4.28 -20.43
CA TRP A 33 4.16 4.87 -19.39
C TRP A 33 4.93 5.15 -18.11
N ALA A 34 4.53 6.20 -17.41
CA ALA A 34 4.96 6.48 -16.04
C ALA A 34 3.93 5.91 -15.04
N ILE A 35 4.39 5.06 -14.13
CA ILE A 35 3.64 4.57 -12.98
C ILE A 35 4.06 5.39 -11.77
N ASP A 36 3.09 6.01 -11.09
CA ASP A 36 3.27 6.83 -9.89
C ASP A 36 4.37 7.90 -10.05
N PRO A 37 4.06 9.04 -10.67
CA PRO A 37 5.02 10.09 -11.02
C PRO A 37 5.63 10.86 -9.85
N GLY A 38 5.28 10.51 -8.61
CA GLY A 38 5.87 11.13 -7.44
C GLY A 38 5.11 12.39 -6.98
N PRO A 39 5.70 13.17 -6.06
CA PRO A 39 5.21 14.50 -5.70
C PRO A 39 5.26 15.49 -6.89
N ASP A 40 4.58 16.63 -6.80
CA ASP A 40 4.72 17.75 -7.75
C ASP A 40 6.07 18.48 -7.53
N ASP A 41 7.15 17.79 -7.85
CA ASP A 41 8.52 18.28 -7.79
C ASP A 41 9.11 18.45 -9.21
N PRO A 42 9.35 19.69 -9.68
CA PRO A 42 9.81 19.93 -11.04
C PRO A 42 11.14 19.25 -11.41
N GLU A 43 12.05 19.06 -10.45
CA GLU A 43 13.34 18.40 -10.69
C GLU A 43 13.14 16.90 -10.96
N HIS A 44 12.36 16.22 -10.10
CA HIS A 44 11.98 14.83 -10.27
C HIS A 44 11.23 14.61 -11.58
N LEU A 45 10.20 15.40 -11.87
CA LEU A 45 9.43 15.27 -13.12
C LEU A 45 10.29 15.50 -14.37
N GLY A 46 11.24 16.44 -14.31
CA GLY A 46 12.26 16.62 -15.34
C GLY A 46 13.15 15.38 -15.50
N GLY A 47 13.53 14.76 -14.39
CA GLY A 47 14.27 13.49 -14.36
C GLY A 47 13.50 12.32 -14.98
N VAL A 48 12.18 12.24 -14.74
CA VAL A 48 11.30 11.24 -15.35
C VAL A 48 11.30 11.37 -16.88
N LEU A 49 11.13 12.59 -17.41
CA LEU A 49 11.16 12.85 -18.85
C LEU A 49 12.53 12.63 -19.48
N ALA A 50 13.61 12.91 -18.75
CA ALA A 50 14.98 12.63 -19.20
C ALA A 50 15.28 11.12 -19.23
N ALA A 51 14.59 10.33 -18.39
CA ALA A 51 14.78 8.89 -18.31
C ALA A 51 14.07 8.11 -19.42
N GLY A 52 13.10 8.69 -20.14
CA GLY A 52 12.46 8.05 -21.29
C GLY A 52 11.19 8.77 -21.77
N PRO A 53 10.65 8.38 -22.95
CA PRO A 53 9.38 8.92 -23.42
C PRO A 53 8.23 8.52 -22.49
N VAL A 54 7.32 9.45 -22.27
CA VAL A 54 6.09 9.27 -21.49
C VAL A 54 4.91 9.52 -22.43
N GLU A 55 4.21 8.46 -22.79
CA GLU A 55 3.02 8.43 -23.65
C GLU A 55 1.71 8.37 -22.83
N GLY A 56 1.83 8.11 -21.52
CA GLY A 56 0.74 8.11 -20.56
C GLY A 56 1.25 8.01 -19.12
N VAL A 57 0.39 8.38 -18.18
CA VAL A 57 0.61 8.25 -16.73
C VAL A 57 -0.46 7.35 -16.16
N VAL A 58 -0.11 6.45 -15.26
CA VAL A 58 -1.06 5.59 -14.53
C VAL A 58 -0.73 5.61 -13.05
N LEU A 59 -1.76 5.66 -12.22
CA LEU A 59 -1.64 5.69 -10.76
C LEU A 59 -2.04 4.35 -10.14
N THR A 60 -1.32 3.96 -9.10
CA THR A 60 -1.69 2.84 -8.24
C THR A 60 -2.77 3.23 -7.23
N HIS A 61 -2.70 4.45 -6.69
CA HIS A 61 -3.67 5.02 -5.75
C HIS A 61 -3.53 6.54 -5.65
N SER A 62 -4.35 7.18 -4.80
CA SER A 62 -4.50 8.64 -4.74
C SER A 62 -3.61 9.37 -3.72
N HIS A 63 -2.70 8.69 -3.00
CA HIS A 63 -1.82 9.37 -2.05
C HIS A 63 -0.90 10.37 -2.74
N ALA A 64 -0.61 11.45 -2.02
CA ALA A 64 0.00 12.65 -2.57
C ALA A 64 1.38 12.38 -3.19
N ASP A 65 2.21 11.60 -2.49
CA ASP A 65 3.56 11.30 -2.94
C ASP A 65 3.60 10.37 -4.17
N HIS A 66 2.48 9.74 -4.55
CA HIS A 66 2.33 9.02 -5.80
C HIS A 66 1.64 9.87 -6.89
N ALA A 67 0.62 10.64 -6.52
CA ALA A 67 -0.36 11.20 -7.46
C ALA A 67 -0.18 12.68 -7.82
N GLU A 68 0.48 13.48 -6.97
CA GLU A 68 0.58 14.94 -7.19
C GLU A 68 1.29 15.29 -8.49
N GLY A 69 2.33 14.53 -8.85
CA GLY A 69 3.10 14.70 -10.08
C GLY A 69 2.35 14.32 -11.36
N ALA A 70 1.15 13.72 -11.29
CA ALA A 70 0.49 13.14 -12.46
C ALA A 70 0.01 14.14 -13.50
N GLU A 71 -0.79 15.12 -13.08
CA GLU A 71 -1.25 16.17 -14.00
C GLU A 71 -0.09 17.07 -14.48
N PRO A 72 0.87 17.49 -13.63
CA PRO A 72 2.07 18.18 -14.06
C PRO A 72 2.90 17.40 -15.10
N LEU A 73 3.24 16.14 -14.84
CA LEU A 73 4.01 15.30 -15.77
C LEU A 73 3.28 15.15 -17.09
N ALA A 74 1.98 14.89 -17.05
CA ALA A 74 1.16 14.72 -18.25
C ALA A 74 1.20 15.97 -19.14
N ARG A 75 1.11 17.17 -18.54
CA ARG A 75 1.26 18.44 -19.27
C ARG A 75 2.65 18.60 -19.88
N LEU A 76 3.71 18.32 -19.11
CA LEU A 76 5.10 18.41 -19.59
C LEU A 76 5.40 17.40 -20.71
N ALA A 77 4.75 16.24 -20.69
CA ALA A 77 4.84 15.21 -21.71
C ALA A 77 3.99 15.50 -22.98
N GLY A 78 3.40 16.69 -23.10
CA GLY A 78 2.61 17.08 -24.27
C GLY A 78 1.10 16.84 -24.14
N GLY A 79 0.58 16.75 -22.91
CA GLY A 79 -0.85 16.55 -22.64
C GLY A 79 -1.30 15.10 -22.77
N VAL A 80 -0.45 14.16 -22.35
CA VAL A 80 -0.79 12.73 -22.37
C VAL A 80 -1.88 12.38 -21.36
N GLN A 81 -2.51 11.23 -21.52
CA GLN A 81 -3.57 10.77 -20.62
C GLN A 81 -3.04 10.39 -19.23
N VAL A 82 -3.87 10.61 -18.21
CA VAL A 82 -3.66 10.13 -16.84
C VAL A 82 -4.76 9.11 -16.50
N LEU A 83 -4.38 7.88 -16.19
CA LEU A 83 -5.29 6.81 -15.80
C LEU A 83 -5.28 6.60 -14.29
N ARG A 84 -6.48 6.42 -13.73
CA ARG A 84 -6.74 6.19 -12.29
C ARG A 84 -7.65 4.97 -12.13
N PRO A 85 -7.16 3.76 -12.45
CA PRO A 85 -7.93 2.55 -12.22
C PRO A 85 -8.27 2.39 -10.73
N ALA A 86 -9.46 1.88 -10.44
CA ALA A 86 -9.93 1.60 -9.09
C ALA A 86 -10.58 0.20 -8.97
N ALA A 87 -10.46 -0.60 -10.02
CA ALA A 87 -11.03 -1.94 -10.13
C ALA A 87 -10.16 -2.78 -11.07
N ASP A 88 -10.44 -4.08 -11.12
CA ASP A 88 -9.79 -4.99 -12.06
C ASP A 88 -10.06 -4.60 -13.51
N GLY A 89 -9.06 -4.77 -14.37
CA GLY A 89 -9.21 -4.62 -15.82
C GLY A 89 -8.11 -3.80 -16.48
N PRO A 90 -8.27 -3.49 -17.78
CA PRO A 90 -7.22 -2.81 -18.55
C PRO A 90 -7.01 -1.37 -18.11
N ALA A 91 -5.73 -1.00 -17.93
CA ALA A 91 -5.27 0.36 -17.65
C ALA A 91 -4.08 0.69 -18.57
N GLY A 92 -4.37 1.12 -19.79
CA GLY A 92 -3.33 1.35 -20.80
C GLY A 92 -2.66 0.03 -21.21
N PRO A 93 -1.32 -0.11 -21.10
CA PRO A 93 -0.63 -1.37 -21.39
C PRO A 93 -0.63 -2.34 -20.20
N PHE A 94 -1.23 -1.97 -19.08
CA PHE A 94 -1.26 -2.75 -17.85
C PHE A 94 -2.60 -3.45 -17.64
N GLU A 95 -2.59 -4.58 -16.94
CA GLU A 95 -3.77 -5.12 -16.28
C GLU A 95 -3.78 -4.63 -14.83
N ALA A 96 -4.78 -3.84 -14.46
CA ALA A 96 -4.99 -3.43 -13.08
C ALA A 96 -5.64 -4.56 -12.29
N ILE A 97 -5.16 -4.76 -11.06
CA ILE A 97 -5.70 -5.68 -10.08
C ILE A 97 -6.04 -4.85 -8.85
N ALA A 98 -7.32 -4.79 -8.50
CA ALA A 98 -7.76 -4.16 -7.26
C ALA A 98 -7.09 -4.86 -6.08
N THR A 99 -6.37 -4.07 -5.29
CA THR A 99 -5.67 -4.51 -4.07
C THR A 99 -5.99 -3.58 -2.90
N PRO A 100 -7.29 -3.42 -2.55
CA PRO A 100 -7.69 -2.54 -1.48
C PRO A 100 -7.08 -3.00 -0.15
N GLY A 101 -6.82 -2.04 0.73
CA GLY A 101 -6.37 -2.34 2.08
C GLY A 101 -5.43 -1.30 2.64
N HIS A 102 -4.44 -0.86 1.87
CA HIS A 102 -3.66 0.33 2.21
C HIS A 102 -4.51 1.60 2.01
N SER A 103 -5.11 1.72 0.84
CA SER A 103 -6.23 2.63 0.55
C SER A 103 -7.36 1.85 -0.14
N ALA A 104 -8.57 2.42 -0.15
CA ALA A 104 -9.73 1.79 -0.79
C ALA A 104 -9.67 1.76 -2.32
N ASP A 105 -8.96 2.71 -2.94
CA ASP A 105 -8.79 2.85 -4.38
C ASP A 105 -7.53 2.16 -4.93
N HIS A 106 -6.77 1.47 -4.07
CA HIS A 106 -5.48 0.91 -4.46
C HIS A 106 -5.60 -0.21 -5.50
N VAL A 107 -4.74 -0.15 -6.52
CA VAL A 107 -4.51 -1.23 -7.48
C VAL A 107 -3.01 -1.58 -7.59
N CYS A 108 -2.72 -2.84 -7.88
CA CYS A 108 -1.45 -3.24 -8.47
C CYS A 108 -1.59 -3.23 -10.00
N LEU A 109 -0.52 -2.88 -10.71
CA LEU A 109 -0.50 -2.85 -12.18
C LEU A 109 0.42 -3.94 -12.72
N LEU A 110 -0.07 -4.80 -13.60
CA LEU A 110 0.72 -5.88 -14.19
C LEU A 110 1.11 -5.55 -15.63
N LEU A 111 2.40 -5.75 -15.94
CA LEU A 111 2.91 -5.83 -17.31
C LEU A 111 3.54 -7.21 -17.52
N GLY A 112 2.76 -8.14 -18.08
CA GLY A 112 3.12 -9.56 -18.04
C GLY A 112 3.22 -10.04 -16.58
N ASN A 113 4.36 -10.61 -16.20
CA ASN A 113 4.61 -11.12 -14.84
C ASN A 113 5.36 -10.11 -13.93
N VAL A 114 5.53 -8.86 -14.36
CA VAL A 114 6.09 -7.80 -13.52
C VAL A 114 4.93 -7.03 -12.88
N CYS A 115 4.94 -6.95 -11.55
CA CYS A 115 3.93 -6.24 -10.78
C CYS A 115 4.47 -4.90 -10.27
N PHE A 116 3.79 -3.80 -10.59
CA PHE A 116 4.00 -2.50 -9.95
C PHE A 116 3.01 -2.39 -8.79
N SER A 117 3.50 -2.57 -7.57
CA SER A 117 2.63 -2.82 -6.42
C SER A 117 2.18 -1.58 -5.67
N GLY A 118 2.66 -0.38 -6.05
CA GLY A 118 2.49 0.82 -5.25
C GLY A 118 2.83 0.53 -3.80
N ASP A 119 1.88 0.83 -2.93
CA ASP A 119 1.98 0.63 -1.48
C ASP A 119 1.22 -0.60 -0.98
N THR A 120 0.90 -1.55 -1.85
CA THR A 120 0.47 -2.89 -1.40
C THR A 120 1.65 -3.69 -0.83
N VAL A 121 2.81 -3.65 -1.51
CA VAL A 121 4.07 -4.30 -1.08
C VAL A 121 5.22 -3.34 -1.28
N LEU A 122 6.07 -3.17 -0.26
CA LEU A 122 7.28 -2.35 -0.31
C LEU A 122 8.52 -3.22 -0.48
N GLY A 123 9.59 -2.63 -1.00
CA GLY A 123 10.87 -3.33 -1.14
C GLY A 123 11.51 -3.70 0.20
N THR A 124 11.39 -2.79 1.17
CA THR A 124 11.91 -2.95 2.53
C THR A 124 10.83 -2.64 3.56
N GLY A 125 10.85 -3.34 4.69
CA GLY A 125 9.89 -3.11 5.76
C GLY A 125 8.49 -3.62 5.41
N SER A 126 7.48 -2.93 5.94
CA SER A 126 6.06 -3.24 5.80
C SER A 126 5.26 -1.95 5.62
N VAL A 127 4.06 -2.06 5.06
CA VAL A 127 3.12 -0.96 4.82
C VAL A 127 2.40 -0.57 6.11
N PHE A 128 2.03 0.69 6.29
CA PHE A 128 1.10 1.09 7.35
C PHE A 128 -0.35 1.02 6.84
N ILE A 129 -1.27 0.62 7.71
CA ILE A 129 -2.70 0.53 7.38
C ILE A 129 -3.46 1.32 8.42
N SER A 130 -4.16 2.36 7.99
CA SER A 130 -4.99 3.17 8.88
C SER A 130 -6.43 2.70 8.84
N PRO A 131 -7.12 2.54 9.98
CA PRO A 131 -8.55 2.29 9.96
C PRO A 131 -9.30 3.50 9.38
N GLY A 132 -10.28 3.24 8.51
CA GLY A 132 -11.11 4.26 7.85
C GLY A 132 -10.65 4.62 6.44
N GLU A 133 -9.34 4.69 6.21
CA GLU A 133 -8.76 4.82 4.86
C GLU A 133 -8.47 3.46 4.23
N GLY A 134 -7.99 2.54 5.06
CA GLY A 134 -7.64 1.18 4.72
C GLY A 134 -8.42 0.13 5.52
N SER A 135 -8.16 -1.13 5.20
CA SER A 135 -8.71 -2.29 5.90
C SER A 135 -7.69 -3.42 5.89
N LEU A 136 -7.35 -3.92 7.07
CA LEU A 136 -6.40 -5.04 7.18
C LEU A 136 -6.99 -6.34 6.58
N GLY A 137 -8.29 -6.55 6.69
CA GLY A 137 -8.96 -7.71 6.09
C GLY A 137 -8.81 -7.71 4.58
N ALA A 138 -9.22 -6.60 3.95
CA ALA A 138 -9.05 -6.38 2.52
C ALA A 138 -7.58 -6.47 2.09
N TYR A 139 -6.66 -5.93 2.89
CA TYR A 139 -5.23 -6.00 2.63
C TYR A 139 -4.69 -7.43 2.60
N LEU A 140 -5.07 -8.26 3.58
CA LEU A 140 -4.67 -9.66 3.62
C LEU A 140 -5.23 -10.47 2.45
N ASP A 141 -6.45 -10.19 2.03
CA ASP A 141 -7.05 -10.81 0.86
C ASP A 141 -6.33 -10.38 -0.43
N SER A 142 -5.95 -9.11 -0.52
CA SER A 142 -5.12 -8.59 -1.62
C SER A 142 -3.75 -9.27 -1.68
N LEU A 143 -3.06 -9.45 -0.54
CA LEU A 143 -1.78 -10.16 -0.48
C LEU A 143 -1.91 -11.64 -0.90
N ARG A 144 -2.96 -12.33 -0.43
CA ARG A 144 -3.26 -13.72 -0.82
C ARG A 144 -3.55 -13.82 -2.31
N ARG A 145 -4.32 -12.87 -2.86
CA ARG A 145 -4.60 -12.81 -4.30
C ARG A 145 -3.33 -12.65 -5.12
N LEU A 146 -2.45 -11.72 -4.74
CA LEU A 146 -1.16 -11.51 -5.41
C LEU A 146 -0.26 -12.74 -5.30
N ARG A 147 -0.30 -13.45 -4.18
CA ARG A 147 0.50 -14.66 -3.93
C ARG A 147 0.16 -15.81 -4.88
N GLU A 148 -1.07 -15.89 -5.35
CA GLU A 148 -1.50 -16.91 -6.32
C GLU A 148 -1.02 -16.61 -7.75
N LEU A 149 -0.53 -15.39 -8.02
CA LEU A 149 0.01 -15.02 -9.33
C LEU A 149 1.44 -15.54 -9.51
N ASP A 150 1.79 -15.81 -10.76
CA ASP A 150 3.15 -16.18 -11.15
C ASP A 150 3.93 -14.92 -11.51
N LEU A 151 4.44 -14.23 -10.49
CA LEU A 151 5.18 -12.97 -10.65
C LEU A 151 6.69 -13.22 -10.72
N ASP A 152 7.36 -12.56 -11.67
CA ASP A 152 8.82 -12.59 -11.82
C ASP A 152 9.50 -11.56 -10.91
N ALA A 153 8.84 -10.42 -10.68
CA ALA A 153 9.33 -9.34 -9.83
C ALA A 153 8.18 -8.44 -9.35
N ILE A 154 8.39 -7.82 -8.18
CA ILE A 154 7.57 -6.70 -7.71
C ILE A 154 8.42 -5.42 -7.70
N CYS A 155 7.90 -4.40 -8.38
CA CYS A 155 8.41 -3.03 -8.46
C CYS A 155 7.58 -2.16 -7.49
N PRO A 156 8.06 -1.93 -6.25
CA PRO A 156 7.27 -1.27 -5.22
C PRO A 156 7.20 0.25 -5.39
N GLY A 157 6.24 0.89 -4.73
CA GLY A 157 6.18 2.34 -4.55
C GLY A 157 7.38 2.88 -3.77
N HIS A 158 7.89 2.11 -2.81
CA HIS A 158 9.08 2.47 -2.03
C HIS A 158 10.05 1.30 -1.85
N GLY A 159 11.34 1.63 -1.78
CA GLY A 159 12.41 0.65 -1.55
C GLY A 159 12.81 -0.12 -2.82
N PRO A 160 13.64 -1.17 -2.67
CA PRO A 160 14.22 -1.88 -3.80
C PRO A 160 13.26 -2.84 -4.52
N VAL A 161 13.57 -3.18 -5.76
CA VAL A 161 12.88 -4.27 -6.48
C VAL A 161 12.92 -5.58 -5.68
N VAL A 162 11.78 -6.25 -5.59
CA VAL A 162 11.64 -7.59 -5.00
C VAL A 162 11.72 -8.64 -6.10
N TRP A 163 12.76 -9.47 -6.04
CA TRP A 163 13.03 -10.52 -7.03
C TRP A 163 12.51 -11.92 -6.66
N ASP A 164 12.03 -12.09 -5.41
CA ASP A 164 11.33 -13.29 -4.97
C ASP A 164 9.95 -12.90 -4.44
N PRO A 165 8.96 -12.68 -5.34
CA PRO A 165 7.63 -12.20 -4.95
C PRO A 165 6.93 -13.14 -3.97
N ARG A 166 7.05 -14.46 -4.17
CA ARG A 166 6.37 -15.45 -3.32
C ARG A 166 6.89 -15.40 -1.88
N VAL A 167 8.21 -15.35 -1.70
CA VAL A 167 8.81 -15.22 -0.36
C VAL A 167 8.39 -13.90 0.29
N LYS A 168 8.45 -12.78 -0.44
CA LYS A 168 8.07 -11.48 0.12
C LYS A 168 6.59 -11.43 0.55
N LEU A 169 5.69 -12.00 -0.25
CA LEU A 169 4.27 -12.06 0.06
C LEU A 169 3.99 -13.00 1.25
N ASP A 170 4.69 -14.12 1.36
CA ASP A 170 4.66 -14.97 2.56
C ASP A 170 5.07 -14.22 3.82
N GLU A 171 6.20 -13.51 3.76
CA GLU A 171 6.71 -12.72 4.87
C GLU A 171 5.68 -11.67 5.31
N TYR A 172 5.05 -10.97 4.35
CA TYR A 172 4.01 -9.98 4.64
C TYR A 172 2.80 -10.61 5.33
N ILE A 173 2.28 -11.72 4.81
CA ILE A 173 1.12 -12.41 5.38
C ILE A 173 1.45 -12.92 6.79
N ALA A 174 2.57 -13.63 6.93
CA ALA A 174 3.02 -14.17 8.21
C ALA A 174 3.22 -13.06 9.25
N HIS A 175 3.82 -11.93 8.85
CA HIS A 175 4.03 -10.79 9.74
C HIS A 175 2.71 -10.25 10.29
N ARG A 176 1.66 -10.11 9.48
CA ARG A 176 0.35 -9.63 9.95
C ARG A 176 -0.32 -10.62 10.88
N LEU A 177 -0.29 -11.90 10.55
CA LEU A 177 -0.90 -12.94 11.39
C LEU A 177 -0.20 -13.04 12.75
N GLU A 178 1.13 -12.92 12.78
CA GLU A 178 1.90 -12.87 14.03
C GLU A 178 1.48 -11.67 14.90
N ARG A 179 1.28 -10.48 14.31
CA ARG A 179 0.80 -9.31 15.07
C ARG A 179 -0.62 -9.50 15.61
N GLU A 180 -1.51 -10.17 14.87
CA GLU A 180 -2.83 -10.55 15.39
C GLU A 180 -2.73 -11.48 16.60
N GLU A 181 -1.89 -12.52 16.51
CA GLU A 181 -1.70 -13.48 17.60
C GLU A 181 -1.18 -12.79 18.87
N ARG A 182 -0.21 -11.88 18.73
CA ARG A 182 0.32 -11.09 19.86
C ARG A 182 -0.74 -10.18 20.47
N LEU A 183 -1.59 -9.56 19.66
CA LEU A 183 -2.69 -8.73 20.16
C LEU A 183 -3.73 -9.54 20.92
N LEU A 184 -4.12 -10.70 20.38
CA LEU A 184 -5.07 -11.58 21.05
C LEU A 184 -4.51 -12.11 22.38
N ALA A 185 -3.20 -12.44 22.42
CA ALA A 185 -2.53 -12.81 23.66
C ALA A 185 -2.57 -11.68 24.70
N ALA A 186 -2.23 -10.45 24.31
CA ALA A 186 -2.29 -9.28 25.19
C ALA A 186 -3.71 -9.03 25.72
N LEU A 187 -4.74 -9.15 24.87
CA LEU A 187 -6.14 -9.02 25.29
C LEU A 187 -6.55 -10.14 26.27
N ALA A 188 -6.08 -11.37 26.06
CA ALA A 188 -6.33 -12.50 26.96
C ALA A 188 -5.65 -12.33 28.33
N GLU A 189 -4.52 -11.63 28.40
CA GLU A 189 -3.85 -11.22 29.64
C GLU A 189 -4.55 -10.05 30.36
N GLY A 190 -5.59 -9.47 29.74
CA GLY A 190 -6.41 -8.41 30.33
C GLY A 190 -5.96 -6.99 29.98
N LEU A 191 -5.02 -6.80 29.05
CA LEU A 191 -4.63 -5.45 28.60
C LEU A 191 -5.81 -4.78 27.88
N ARG A 192 -6.07 -3.52 28.20
CA ARG A 192 -7.18 -2.71 27.66
C ARG A 192 -6.78 -1.27 27.31
N ASP A 193 -5.50 -0.92 27.46
CA ASP A 193 -4.97 0.39 27.13
C ASP A 193 -4.17 0.34 25.80
N PRO A 194 -4.29 1.36 24.92
CA PRO A 194 -3.62 1.36 23.62
C PRO A 194 -2.10 1.24 23.71
N ASP A 195 -1.47 1.94 24.67
CA ASP A 195 -0.02 1.99 24.80
C ASP A 195 0.55 0.63 25.23
N GLY A 196 -0.12 -0.05 26.18
CA GLY A 196 0.22 -1.40 26.62
C GLY A 196 0.07 -2.44 25.50
N LEU A 197 -1.04 -2.39 24.75
CA LEU A 197 -1.24 -3.26 23.59
C LEU A 197 -0.16 -3.04 22.53
N LEU A 198 0.17 -1.78 22.22
CA LEU A 198 1.22 -1.44 21.26
C LEU A 198 2.59 -1.92 21.75
N ALA A 199 2.93 -1.68 23.02
CA ALA A 199 4.21 -2.11 23.60
C ALA A 199 4.37 -3.65 23.60
N HIS A 200 3.27 -4.38 23.81
CA HIS A 200 3.28 -5.85 23.77
C HIS A 200 3.38 -6.38 22.33
N ALA A 201 2.52 -5.92 21.44
CA ALA A 201 2.43 -6.47 20.09
C ALA A 201 3.46 -5.87 19.12
N TRP A 202 4.05 -4.71 19.40
CA TRP A 202 5.05 -3.98 18.59
C TRP A 202 6.28 -3.54 19.40
N SER A 203 6.79 -4.42 20.28
CA SER A 203 7.93 -4.13 21.18
C SER A 203 9.18 -3.54 20.49
N GLU A 204 9.45 -3.97 19.26
CA GLU A 204 10.65 -3.60 18.49
C GLU A 204 10.47 -2.33 17.64
N THR A 205 9.31 -1.66 17.69
CA THR A 205 9.02 -0.53 16.82
C THR A 205 9.79 0.73 17.26
N PRO A 206 10.59 1.34 16.36
CA PRO A 206 11.29 2.60 16.64
C PRO A 206 10.33 3.74 17.04
N PRO A 207 10.79 4.72 17.84
CA PRO A 207 9.94 5.84 18.30
C PRO A 207 9.18 6.55 17.18
N ASP A 208 9.87 6.86 16.07
CA ASP A 208 9.31 7.60 14.94
C ASP A 208 8.24 6.81 14.15
N LEU A 209 8.15 5.50 14.37
CA LEU A 209 7.17 4.61 13.74
C LEU A 209 6.04 4.19 14.69
N ARG A 210 6.03 4.67 15.94
CA ARG A 210 5.00 4.28 16.92
C ARG A 210 3.60 4.74 16.53
N PHE A 211 3.47 5.95 15.99
CA PHE A 211 2.16 6.45 15.57
C PHE A 211 1.59 5.64 14.38
N PRO A 212 2.34 5.41 13.27
CA PRO A 212 1.90 4.49 12.22
C PRO A 212 1.61 3.06 12.71
N ALA A 213 2.39 2.54 13.65
CA ALA A 213 2.16 1.23 14.25
C ALA A 213 0.87 1.20 15.10
N MET A 214 0.56 2.29 15.82
CA MET A 214 -0.70 2.43 16.56
C MET A 214 -1.92 2.39 15.63
N LEU A 215 -1.88 3.12 14.51
CA LEU A 215 -2.94 3.07 13.50
C LEU A 215 -3.10 1.65 12.92
N THR A 216 -1.98 1.00 12.61
CA THR A 216 -1.99 -0.38 12.12
C THR A 216 -2.56 -1.34 13.16
N MET A 217 -2.23 -1.16 14.45
CA MET A 217 -2.81 -1.92 15.55
C MET A 217 -4.33 -1.74 15.62
N GLN A 218 -4.83 -0.53 15.46
CA GLN A 218 -6.27 -0.26 15.43
C GLN A 218 -6.95 -0.95 14.22
N ALA A 219 -6.30 -0.99 13.06
CA ALA A 219 -6.79 -1.76 11.91
C ALA A 219 -6.83 -3.28 12.18
N HIS A 220 -5.85 -3.82 12.92
CA HIS A 220 -5.89 -5.21 13.40
C HIS A 220 -7.09 -5.45 14.33
N LEU A 221 -7.32 -4.56 15.30
CA LEU A 221 -8.44 -4.68 16.24
C LEU A 221 -9.80 -4.58 15.53
N ALA A 222 -9.95 -3.68 14.55
CA ALA A 222 -11.15 -3.57 13.73
C ALA A 222 -11.45 -4.89 13.00
N LYS A 223 -10.46 -5.46 12.30
CA LYS A 223 -10.61 -6.75 11.61
C LYS A 223 -10.96 -7.87 12.60
N LEU A 224 -10.26 -7.98 13.72
CA LEU A 224 -10.51 -9.02 14.73
C LEU A 224 -11.93 -8.90 15.32
N ALA A 225 -12.44 -7.68 15.47
CA ALA A 225 -13.80 -7.43 15.92
C ALA A 225 -14.85 -7.86 14.89
N GLU A 226 -14.66 -7.54 13.60
CA GLU A 226 -15.50 -8.04 12.50
C GLU A 226 -15.55 -9.57 12.45
N GLU A 227 -14.42 -10.23 12.75
CA GLU A 227 -14.30 -11.70 12.82
C GLU A 227 -14.86 -12.31 14.12
N GLY A 228 -15.31 -11.50 15.09
CA GLY A 228 -15.80 -11.97 16.38
C GLY A 228 -14.71 -12.61 17.26
N ARG A 229 -13.45 -12.19 17.09
CA ARG A 229 -12.28 -12.77 17.76
C ARG A 229 -11.77 -11.95 18.95
N VAL A 230 -12.33 -10.76 19.18
CA VAL A 230 -12.05 -9.95 20.38
C VAL A 230 -13.05 -10.26 21.50
N PRO A 231 -12.74 -9.97 22.79
CA PRO A 231 -13.72 -10.06 23.87
C PRO A 231 -14.96 -9.19 23.61
N GLU A 232 -16.16 -9.70 23.94
CA GLU A 232 -17.44 -9.00 23.71
C GLU A 232 -17.55 -7.68 24.50
N ASP A 233 -16.85 -7.56 25.62
CA ASP A 233 -16.84 -6.39 26.49
C ASP A 233 -15.73 -5.37 26.14
N LEU A 234 -14.98 -5.60 25.05
CA LEU A 234 -13.90 -4.71 24.63
C LEU A 234 -14.44 -3.39 24.08
N ASP A 235 -14.10 -2.28 24.73
CA ASP A 235 -14.38 -0.93 24.24
C ASP A 235 -13.36 -0.55 23.15
N LEU A 236 -13.73 -0.81 21.89
CA LEU A 236 -12.94 -0.48 20.71
C LEU A 236 -12.73 1.04 20.53
N GLY A 237 -13.70 1.85 20.95
CA GLY A 237 -13.61 3.31 20.90
C GLY A 237 -12.53 3.83 21.85
N ALA A 238 -12.43 3.26 23.06
CA ALA A 238 -11.34 3.55 23.99
C ALA A 238 -9.95 3.14 23.46
N LEU A 239 -9.91 2.18 22.53
CA LEU A 239 -8.68 1.77 21.82
C LEU A 239 -8.37 2.63 20.57
N GLY A 240 -9.21 3.62 20.27
CA GLY A 240 -9.08 4.49 19.12
C GLY A 240 -9.45 3.81 17.79
N VAL A 241 -10.16 2.69 17.84
CA VAL A 241 -10.76 2.09 16.64
C VAL A 241 -12.03 2.90 16.31
N PRO A 242 -12.13 3.50 15.11
CA PRO A 242 -13.29 4.30 14.74
C PRO A 242 -14.55 3.42 14.69
N GLU A 243 -15.69 3.99 15.08
CA GLU A 243 -16.98 3.33 14.90
C GLU A 243 -17.21 3.06 13.41
N GLN A 244 -17.52 1.81 13.06
CA GLN A 244 -17.94 1.53 11.71
C GLN A 244 -19.30 2.17 11.49
N HIS A 245 -19.36 3.23 10.68
CA HIS A 245 -20.63 3.69 10.14
C HIS A 245 -21.14 2.57 9.23
N GLY A 246 -22.03 1.74 9.79
CA GLY A 246 -22.65 0.65 9.06
C GLY A 246 -23.15 1.16 7.72
N ALA A 247 -22.76 0.49 6.63
CA ALA A 247 -23.44 0.63 5.37
C ALA A 247 -24.91 0.36 5.66
N GLY A 248 -25.71 1.43 5.70
CA GLY A 248 -27.11 1.36 6.05
C GLY A 248 -27.76 0.28 5.19
N SER A 249 -28.34 -0.71 5.85
CA SER A 249 -29.33 -1.59 5.25
C SER A 249 -30.39 -0.68 4.63
N GLY A 250 -30.31 -0.49 3.32
CA GLY A 250 -31.37 0.10 2.51
C GLY A 250 -32.55 -0.85 2.59
N GLY A 251 -33.33 -0.71 3.66
CA GLY A 251 -34.56 -1.44 3.88
C GLY A 251 -35.47 -1.20 2.69
N SER A 252 -35.84 -2.29 2.03
CA SER A 252 -37.03 -2.37 1.21
C SER A 252 -38.21 -1.86 2.04
N GLY A 253 -38.80 -0.75 1.60
CA GLY A 253 -40.02 -0.20 2.19
C GLY A 253 -40.96 0.22 1.08
N ALA A 254 -41.89 -0.70 0.78
CA ALA A 254 -43.21 -0.59 0.14
C ALA A 254 -43.42 0.39 -1.02
#